data_AF-A0A841V847-F1
#
_entry.id   AF-A0A841V847-F1
#
_cell.length_a   1.000
_cell.length_b   1.000
_cell.length_c   1.000
_cell.angle_alpha   90.00
_cell.angle_beta   90.00
_cell.angle_gamma   90.00
#
_symmetry.space_group_name_H-M   'P 1'
#
loop_
_entity.id
_entity.type
_entity.pdbx_description
1 polymer ?
#
loop_
_entity_poly.entity_id
_entity_poly.type
_entity_poly.pdbx_seq_one_letter_code
_entity_poly.pdbx_strand_id
1 'polypeptide(L)'
;MHRTPNRRQIQAKFSTMPPQRSQATAYLNAYKMMLEKERLEEELEKLEARRHQIQQRLAILNSQTIAEDNTIHQQVKTDLEDNTPKFKTLTLEY
;
A
#
# COMPACT_ATOMS: atom_id res chain seq x y z
N MET A 1 38.30 67.73 -14.84
CA MET A 1 38.45 66.43 -14.16
C MET A 1 37.38 66.33 -13.08
N HIS A 2 36.33 65.52 -13.28
CA HIS A 2 35.21 65.41 -12.34
C HIS A 2 35.46 64.25 -11.36
N ARG A 3 35.49 64.55 -10.05
CA ARG A 3 35.59 63.55 -8.97
C ARG A 3 34.28 62.76 -8.92
N THR A 4 34.35 61.45 -9.09
CA THR A 4 33.21 60.55 -8.86
C THR A 4 32.82 60.57 -7.38
N PRO A 5 31.53 60.68 -7.02
CA PRO A 5 31.11 60.68 -5.64
C PRO A 5 31.37 59.30 -5.02
N ASN A 6 31.88 59.33 -3.80
CA ASN A 6 32.27 58.19 -2.99
C ASN A 6 31.13 57.17 -2.87
N ARG A 7 31.28 56.00 -3.52
CA ARG A 7 30.35 54.86 -3.45
C ARG A 7 30.45 54.27 -2.04
N ARG A 8 29.72 54.85 -1.08
CA ARG A 8 29.55 54.27 0.26
C ARG A 8 29.06 52.84 0.09
N GLN A 9 29.88 51.86 0.43
CA GLN A 9 29.46 50.46 0.53
C GLN A 9 28.46 50.39 1.70
N ILE A 10 27.17 50.36 1.38
CA ILE A 10 26.12 50.10 2.36
C ILE A 10 26.31 48.64 2.78
N GLN A 11 26.96 48.42 3.91
CA GLN A 11 27.03 47.09 4.49
C GLN A 11 25.63 46.72 4.99
N ALA A 12 25.12 45.57 4.53
CA ALA A 12 23.88 45.04 5.05
C ALA A 12 24.03 44.89 6.57
N LYS A 13 23.12 45.50 7.34
CA LYS A 13 23.10 45.30 8.79
C LYS A 13 22.75 43.84 9.05
N PHE A 14 23.75 43.03 9.39
CA PHE A 14 23.52 41.69 9.91
C PHE A 14 22.78 41.85 11.24
N SER A 15 21.46 41.66 11.21
CA SER A 15 20.65 41.64 12.42
C SER A 15 21.02 40.39 13.22
N THR A 16 21.59 40.58 14.41
CA THR A 16 21.81 39.51 15.40
C THR A 16 20.49 39.04 16.03
N MET A 17 19.39 39.78 15.80
CA MET A 17 18.07 39.42 16.26
C MET A 17 17.49 38.34 15.34
N PRO A 18 17.02 37.19 15.88
CA PRO A 18 16.40 36.15 15.07
C PRO A 18 15.24 36.75 14.26
N PRO A 19 15.12 36.41 12.96
CA PRO A 19 14.03 36.92 12.14
C PRO A 19 12.70 36.60 12.82
N GLN A 20 11.90 37.62 13.13
CA GLN A 20 10.55 37.36 13.61
C GLN A 20 9.77 36.67 12.49
N ARG A 21 9.02 35.62 12.83
CA ARG A 21 8.13 34.92 11.88
C ARG A 21 7.16 35.95 11.32
N SER A 22 7.47 36.47 10.13
CA SER A 22 6.61 37.43 9.47
C SER A 22 5.32 36.72 9.05
N GLN A 23 4.21 37.45 8.97
CA GLN A 23 2.93 36.89 8.51
C GLN A 23 3.10 36.15 7.17
N ALA A 24 3.93 36.67 6.26
CA ALA A 24 4.27 36.01 5.00
C ALA A 24 4.87 34.60 5.18
N THR A 25 5.76 34.40 6.17
CA THR A 25 6.30 33.06 6.46
C THR A 25 5.23 32.11 7.01
N ALA A 26 4.27 32.62 7.79
CA ALA A 26 3.17 31.82 8.30
C ALA A 26 2.24 31.37 7.16
N TYR A 27 1.87 32.28 6.24
CA TYR A 27 1.05 31.93 5.07
C TYR A 27 1.75 30.93 4.15
N LEU A 28 3.06 31.10 3.90
CA LEU A 28 3.83 30.15 3.10
C LEU A 28 3.84 28.75 3.73
N ASN A 29 4.01 28.67 5.04
CA ASN A 29 4.02 27.39 5.74
C ASN A 29 2.65 26.72 5.70
N ALA A 30 1.57 27.49 5.92
CA ALA A 30 0.20 26.98 5.82
C ALA A 30 -0.09 26.42 4.42
N TYR A 31 0.34 27.13 3.37
CA TYR A 31 0.19 26.67 2.00
C TYR A 31 0.96 25.36 1.73
N LYS A 32 2.21 25.26 2.19
CA LYS A 32 3.00 24.03 2.07
C LYS A 32 2.33 22.85 2.77
N MET A 33 1.79 23.06 3.97
CA MET A 33 1.07 22.01 4.71
C MET A 33 -0.19 21.56 3.98
N MET A 34 -0.91 22.49 3.34
CA MET A 34 -2.10 22.18 2.56
C MET A 34 -1.76 21.30 1.34
N LEU A 35 -0.72 21.66 0.59
CA LEU A 35 -0.27 20.85 -0.55
C LEU A 35 0.20 19.45 -0.13
N GLU A 36 0.94 19.36 0.96
CA GLU A 36 1.40 18.05 1.45
C GLU A 36 0.22 17.19 1.91
N LYS A 37 -0.79 17.81 2.53
CA LYS A 37 -2.02 17.11 2.90
C LYS A 37 -2.72 16.54 1.66
N GLU A 38 -2.94 17.36 0.64
CA GLU A 38 -3.59 16.93 -0.61
C GLU A 38 -2.82 15.79 -1.27
N ARG A 39 -1.49 15.91 -1.37
CA ARG A 39 -0.62 14.84 -1.87
C ARG A 39 -0.81 13.53 -1.09
N LEU A 40 -0.82 13.60 0.24
CA LEU A 40 -0.98 12.42 1.09
C LEU A 40 -2.37 11.79 0.97
N GLU A 41 -3.41 12.60 0.77
CA GLU A 41 -4.78 12.12 0.52
C GLU A 41 -4.85 11.34 -0.81
N GLU A 42 -4.24 11.86 -1.89
CA GLU A 42 -4.16 11.13 -3.16
C GLU A 42 -3.35 9.83 -3.05
N GLU A 43 -2.25 9.85 -2.31
CA GLU A 43 -1.42 8.65 -2.09
C GLU A 43 -2.17 7.58 -1.31
N LEU A 44 -2.95 8.01 -0.31
CA LEU A 44 -3.83 7.13 0.46
C LEU A 44 -4.86 6.46 -0.46
N GLU A 45 -5.57 7.23 -1.29
CA GLU A 45 -6.57 6.69 -2.22
C GLU A 45 -5.97 5.63 -3.17
N LYS A 46 -4.76 5.87 -3.70
CA LYS A 46 -4.03 4.89 -4.53
C LYS A 46 -3.72 3.61 -3.76
N LEU A 47 -3.30 3.72 -2.49
CA LEU A 47 -3.04 2.56 -1.65
C LEU A 47 -4.32 1.78 -1.33
N GLU A 48 -5.45 2.45 -1.14
CA GLU A 48 -6.74 1.79 -0.92
C GLU A 48 -7.20 1.02 -2.15
N ALA A 49 -7.09 1.62 -3.34
CA ALA A 49 -7.38 0.93 -4.59
C ALA A 49 -6.52 -0.33 -4.75
N ARG A 50 -5.21 -0.22 -4.46
CA ARG A 50 -4.28 -1.35 -4.50
C ARG A 50 -4.63 -2.42 -3.45
N ARG A 51 -5.02 -2.01 -2.23
CA ARG A 51 -5.48 -2.91 -1.17
C ARG A 51 -6.68 -3.73 -1.65
N HIS A 52 -7.66 -3.09 -2.27
CA HIS A 52 -8.86 -3.76 -2.79
C HIS A 52 -8.52 -4.78 -3.89
N GLN A 53 -7.64 -4.44 -4.82
CA GLN A 53 -7.17 -5.39 -5.84
C GLN A 53 -6.50 -6.62 -5.23
N ILE A 54 -5.65 -6.43 -4.21
CA ILE A 54 -4.99 -7.53 -3.51
C ILE A 54 -6.02 -8.42 -2.80
N GLN A 55 -7.00 -7.82 -2.11
CA GLN A 55 -8.06 -8.56 -1.43
C GLN A 55 -8.89 -9.41 -2.40
N GLN A 56 -9.25 -8.86 -3.57
CA GLN A 56 -9.96 -9.61 -4.60
C GLN A 56 -9.14 -10.82 -5.09
N ARG A 57 -7.84 -10.61 -5.35
CA ARG A 57 -6.96 -11.70 -5.78
C ARG A 57 -6.80 -12.78 -4.71
N LEU A 58 -6.69 -12.39 -3.45
CA LEU A 58 -6.64 -13.34 -2.33
C LEU A 58 -7.93 -14.16 -2.21
N ALA A 59 -9.09 -13.54 -2.39
CA ALA A 59 -10.36 -14.26 -2.37
C ALA A 59 -10.44 -15.33 -3.48
N ILE A 60 -9.98 -14.99 -4.70
CA ILE A 60 -9.90 -15.92 -5.82
C ILE A 60 -8.96 -17.08 -5.49
N LEU A 61 -7.74 -16.78 -5.05
CA LEU A 61 -6.75 -17.81 -4.70
C LEU A 61 -7.27 -18.75 -3.61
N ASN A 62 -7.88 -18.22 -2.55
CA ASN A 62 -8.48 -19.04 -1.50
C ASN A 62 -9.55 -20.00 -2.06
N SER A 63 -10.40 -19.52 -2.98
CA SER A 63 -11.41 -20.38 -3.61
C SER A 63 -10.79 -21.49 -4.46
N GLN A 64 -9.69 -21.20 -5.16
CA GLN A 64 -8.95 -22.17 -5.97
C GLN A 64 -8.28 -23.21 -5.09
N THR A 65 -7.62 -22.80 -4.00
CA THR A 65 -7.00 -23.72 -3.03
C THR A 65 -8.03 -24.66 -2.41
N ILE A 66 -9.19 -24.14 -1.99
CA ILE A 66 -10.28 -24.98 -1.46
C ILE A 66 -10.78 -25.97 -2.52
N ALA A 67 -10.92 -25.55 -3.78
CA ALA A 67 -11.33 -26.44 -4.86
C ALA A 67 -10.30 -27.55 -5.11
N GLU A 68 -9.01 -27.21 -5.16
CA GLU A 68 -7.90 -28.15 -5.33
C GLU A 68 -7.86 -29.16 -4.17
N ASP A 69 -7.94 -28.70 -2.91
CA ASP A 69 -7.99 -29.59 -1.74
C ASP A 69 -9.15 -30.59 -1.82
N ASN A 70 -10.32 -30.13 -2.24
CA ASN A 70 -11.48 -31.01 -2.44
C ASN A 70 -11.24 -32.05 -3.55
N THR A 71 -10.58 -31.69 -4.65
CA THR A 71 -10.25 -32.64 -5.71
C THR A 71 -9.24 -33.68 -5.24
N ILE A 72 -8.23 -33.28 -4.48
CA ILE A 72 -7.23 -34.19 -3.88
C ILE A 72 -7.94 -35.16 -2.93
N HIS A 73 -8.83 -34.67 -2.07
CA HIS A 73 -9.60 -35.53 -1.16
C HIS A 73 -10.51 -36.52 -1.89
N GLN A 74 -11.06 -36.16 -3.06
CA GLN A 74 -11.84 -37.07 -3.88
C GLN A 74 -10.96 -38.14 -4.54
N GLN A 75 -9.81 -37.75 -5.12
CA GLN A 75 -8.85 -38.68 -5.71
C GLN A 75 -8.33 -39.70 -4.69
N VAL A 76 -7.95 -39.25 -3.49
CA VAL A 76 -7.50 -40.15 -2.42
C VAL A 76 -8.59 -41.15 -2.02
N LYS A 77 -9.87 -40.75 -2.03
CA LYS A 77 -10.99 -41.67 -1.75
C LYS A 77 -11.20 -42.69 -2.87
N THR A 78 -11.15 -42.27 -4.14
CA THR A 78 -11.30 -43.18 -5.27
C THR A 78 -10.16 -44.19 -5.33
N ASP A 79 -8.92 -43.74 -5.09
CA ASP A 79 -7.74 -44.60 -5.06
C ASP A 79 -7.80 -45.61 -3.89
N LEU A 80 -8.42 -45.25 -2.78
CA LEU A 80 -8.63 -46.15 -1.65
C LEU A 80 -9.73 -47.19 -1.93
N GLU A 81 -10.81 -46.82 -2.62
CA GLU A 81 -11.87 -47.74 -3.02
C GLU A 81 -11.39 -48.78 -4.04
N ASP A 82 -10.59 -48.37 -5.03
CA ASP A 82 -10.07 -49.27 -6.07
C ASP A 82 -9.05 -50.30 -5.52
N ASN A 83 -8.37 -50.00 -4.41
CA ASN A 83 -7.44 -50.91 -3.74
C ASN A 83 -8.09 -51.81 -2.67
N THR A 84 -9.39 -51.66 -2.40
CA THR A 84 -10.07 -52.57 -1.47
C THR A 84 -10.39 -53.91 -2.16
N PRO A 85 -9.87 -55.05 -1.67
CA PRO A 85 -10.19 -56.35 -2.26
C PRO A 85 -11.68 -56.64 -2.14
N LYS A 86 -12.38 -56.68 -3.28
CA LYS A 86 -13.79 -57.08 -3.37
C LYS A 86 -13.93 -58.58 -3.11
N PHE A 87 -13.97 -58.97 -1.83
CA PHE A 87 -14.25 -60.35 -1.45
C PHE A 87 -15.71 -60.69 -1.81
N LYS A 88 -15.91 -61.68 -2.68
CA LYS A 88 -17.25 -62.22 -2.96
C LYS A 88 -17.70 -63.03 -1.75
N THR A 89 -18.61 -62.48 -0.95
CA THR A 89 -19.27 -63.22 0.13
C THR A 89 -20.35 -64.10 -0.47
N LEU A 90 -20.24 -65.43 -0.28
CA LEU A 90 -21.33 -66.34 -0.57
C LEU A 90 -22.32 -66.27 0.60
N THR A 91 -23.47 -65.64 0.39
CA THR A 91 -24.59 -65.69 1.32
C THR A 91 -25.25 -67.05 1.21
N LEU A 92 -25.10 -67.91 2.24
CA LEU A 92 -25.93 -69.10 2.38
C LEU A 92 -27.31 -68.64 2.86
N GLU A 93 -28.32 -68.79 2.00
CA GLU A 93 -29.71 -68.71 2.44
C GLU A 93 -30.11 -70.05 3.06
N TYR A 94 -30.62 -70.00 4.29
CA TYR A 94 -31.09 -71.14 5.08
C TYR A 94 -32.61 -71.33 4.91
#